data_AF-A0A1Q7UB73-F1
#
_entry.id   AF-A0A1Q7UB73-F1
#
_cell.length_a   1.000
_cell.length_b   1.000
_cell.length_c   1.000
_cell.angle_alpha   90.00
_cell.angle_beta   90.00
_cell.angle_gamma   90.00
#
_symmetry.space_group_name_H-M   'P 1'
#
loop_
_entity.id
_entity.type
_entity.pdbx_description
1 polymer ?
#
loop_
_entity_poly.entity_id
_entity_poly.type
_entity_poly.pdbx_seq_one_letter_code
_entity_poly.pdbx_strand_id
1 'polypeptide(L)'
;MRKTRVQTKVVRARVHAETQVVAVRTQQQRDVRDQLLASKGQLNGKRARQQTALKLTRKQEHTLETEAQAIAAADAQVRGQLAAAQSSTDSTPSAAGLIWPVSGPVVSPFGYRWGRLHAGIDIAVPYGTPIHAAAAGTVVLTGWVSGYGNYTCIDHGGGMATCYAHQSSYAVSQGAAVSQGQLIGYVGCTGHCFGPHLHFEVRINGTPVDPLGYL
;
A
#
# COMPACT_ATOMS: atom_id res chain seq x y z
N MET A 1 79.75 -54.91 0.47
CA MET A 1 78.51 -54.99 1.28
C MET A 1 78.17 -53.72 2.08
N ARG A 2 79.12 -53.03 2.74
CA ARG A 2 78.83 -51.87 3.60
C ARG A 2 78.35 -50.60 2.86
N LYS A 3 78.96 -50.24 1.72
CA LYS A 3 78.59 -49.07 0.89
C LYS A 3 77.16 -49.17 0.34
N THR A 4 76.78 -50.34 -0.19
CA THR A 4 75.44 -50.62 -0.72
C THR A 4 74.36 -50.43 0.35
N ARG A 5 74.62 -50.89 1.59
CA ARG A 5 73.67 -50.78 2.73
C ARG A 5 73.41 -49.33 3.15
N VAL A 6 74.44 -48.48 3.10
CA VAL A 6 74.31 -47.02 3.38
C VAL A 6 73.50 -46.34 2.28
N GLN A 7 73.79 -46.66 1.02
CA GLN A 7 73.10 -46.09 -0.14
C GLN A 7 71.60 -46.47 -0.15
N THR A 8 71.27 -47.72 0.17
CA THR A 8 69.88 -48.16 0.38
C THR A 8 69.18 -47.39 1.50
N LYS A 9 69.88 -47.09 2.60
CA LYS A 9 69.33 -46.34 3.74
C LYS A 9 68.99 -44.89 3.35
N VAL A 10 69.87 -44.24 2.58
CA VAL A 10 69.65 -42.87 2.06
C VAL A 10 68.48 -42.85 1.07
N VAL A 11 68.40 -43.81 0.15
CA VAL A 11 67.29 -43.91 -0.81
C VAL A 11 65.96 -44.13 -0.08
N ARG A 12 65.91 -45.03 0.90
CA ARG A 12 64.70 -45.24 1.73
C ARG A 12 64.26 -43.97 2.47
N ALA A 13 65.21 -43.24 3.06
CA ALA A 13 64.90 -42.00 3.77
C ALA A 13 64.33 -40.93 2.82
N ARG A 14 64.92 -40.80 1.62
CA ARG A 14 64.43 -39.88 0.59
C ARG A 14 63.05 -40.25 0.06
N VAL A 15 62.82 -41.53 -0.28
CA VAL A 15 61.50 -42.03 -0.71
C VAL A 15 60.46 -41.80 0.38
N HIS A 16 60.81 -42.01 1.65
CA HIS A 16 59.90 -41.74 2.77
C HIS A 16 59.54 -40.26 2.88
N ALA A 17 60.53 -39.36 2.78
CA ALA A 17 60.30 -37.92 2.79
C ALA A 17 59.45 -37.44 1.59
N GLU A 18 59.74 -37.93 0.38
CA GLU A 18 58.94 -37.63 -0.81
C GLU A 18 57.50 -38.15 -0.67
N THR A 19 57.32 -39.35 -0.12
CA THR A 19 55.98 -39.92 0.19
C THR A 19 55.22 -39.04 1.17
N GLN A 20 55.89 -38.53 2.22
CA GLN A 20 55.25 -37.61 3.18
C GLN A 20 54.82 -36.29 2.53
N VAL A 21 55.66 -35.71 1.67
CA VAL A 21 55.32 -34.48 0.94
C VAL A 21 54.12 -34.70 0.01
N VAL A 22 54.09 -35.84 -0.71
CA VAL A 22 52.95 -36.19 -1.57
C VAL A 22 51.68 -36.39 -0.76
N ALA A 23 51.77 -37.03 0.42
CA ALA A 23 50.62 -37.20 1.32
C ALA A 23 50.06 -35.86 1.80
N VAL A 24 50.92 -34.93 2.24
CA VAL A 24 50.50 -33.58 2.68
C VAL A 24 49.85 -32.81 1.54
N ARG A 25 50.45 -32.80 0.34
CA ARG A 25 49.88 -32.12 -0.84
C ARG A 25 48.53 -32.73 -1.25
N THR A 26 48.41 -34.05 -1.18
CA THR A 26 47.15 -34.75 -1.46
C THR A 26 46.07 -34.35 -0.46
N GLN A 27 46.42 -34.21 0.82
CA GLN A 27 45.49 -33.74 1.85
C GLN A 27 45.06 -32.29 1.59
N GLN A 28 46.01 -31.38 1.31
CA GLN A 28 45.72 -29.99 0.97
C GLN A 28 44.78 -29.87 -0.25
N GLN A 29 45.01 -30.68 -1.29
CA GLN A 29 44.14 -30.70 -2.46
C GLN A 29 42.72 -31.18 -2.13
N ARG A 30 42.57 -32.15 -1.24
CA ARG A 30 41.25 -32.60 -0.76
C ARG A 30 40.55 -31.50 0.02
N ASP A 31 41.26 -30.84 0.94
CA ASP A 31 40.70 -29.76 1.76
C ASP A 31 40.21 -28.59 0.89
N VAL A 32 41.01 -28.16 -0.10
CA VAL A 32 40.61 -27.10 -1.05
C VAL A 32 39.41 -27.51 -1.89
N ARG A 33 39.37 -28.76 -2.38
CA ARG A 33 38.21 -29.29 -3.12
C ARG A 33 36.95 -29.25 -2.25
N ASP A 34 37.06 -29.68 -0.99
CA ASP A 34 35.92 -29.75 -0.09
C ASP A 34 35.43 -28.34 0.27
N GLN A 35 36.34 -27.37 0.46
CA GLN A 35 36.01 -25.94 0.58
C GLN A 35 35.30 -25.39 -0.67
N LEU A 36 35.77 -25.75 -1.87
CA LEU A 36 35.16 -25.31 -3.13
C LEU A 36 33.74 -25.87 -3.29
N LEU A 37 33.53 -27.14 -2.94
CA LEU A 37 32.21 -27.76 -2.98
C LEU A 37 31.26 -27.11 -1.97
N ALA A 38 31.72 -26.82 -0.75
CA ALA A 38 30.95 -26.09 0.25
C ALA A 38 30.58 -24.68 -0.24
N SER A 39 31.55 -23.94 -0.80
CA SER A 39 31.32 -22.60 -1.36
C SER A 39 30.32 -22.62 -2.52
N LYS A 40 30.43 -23.59 -3.43
CA LYS A 40 29.46 -23.81 -4.51
C LYS A 40 28.05 -24.09 -3.98
N GLY A 41 27.95 -24.93 -2.95
CA GLY A 41 26.67 -25.20 -2.26
C GLY A 41 26.06 -23.93 -1.66
N GLN A 42 26.88 -23.12 -0.98
CA GLN A 42 26.46 -21.83 -0.42
C GLN A 42 26.00 -20.85 -1.51
N LEU A 43 26.73 -20.72 -2.61
CA LEU A 43 26.37 -19.84 -3.74
C LEU A 43 25.05 -20.27 -4.39
N ASN A 44 24.86 -21.58 -4.59
CA ASN A 44 23.61 -22.11 -5.12
C ASN A 44 22.44 -21.82 -4.16
N GLY A 45 22.64 -22.00 -2.86
CA GLY A 45 21.65 -21.63 -1.84
C GLY A 45 21.31 -20.13 -1.85
N LYS A 46 22.32 -19.25 -1.96
CA LYS A 46 22.11 -17.80 -2.08
C LYS A 46 21.34 -17.43 -3.35
N ARG A 47 21.71 -18.00 -4.51
CA ARG A 47 21.01 -17.79 -5.78
C ARG A 47 19.55 -18.25 -5.72
N ALA A 48 19.27 -19.41 -5.15
CA ALA A 48 17.91 -19.91 -5.00
C ALA A 48 17.06 -18.96 -4.13
N ARG A 49 17.60 -18.48 -3.00
CA ARG A 49 16.93 -17.48 -2.14
C ARG A 49 16.66 -16.18 -2.90
N GLN A 50 17.64 -15.67 -3.64
CA GLN A 50 17.49 -14.45 -4.44
C GLN A 50 16.43 -14.60 -5.54
N GLN A 51 16.38 -15.74 -6.22
CA GLN A 51 15.35 -16.03 -7.22
C GLN A 51 13.95 -16.08 -6.61
N THR A 52 13.79 -16.73 -5.45
CA THR A 52 12.52 -16.77 -4.74
C THR A 52 12.08 -15.37 -4.29
N ALA A 53 13.00 -14.57 -3.73
CA ALA A 53 12.72 -13.20 -3.33
C ALA A 53 12.29 -12.35 -4.53
N LEU A 54 13.01 -12.42 -5.65
CA LEU A 54 12.67 -11.67 -6.86
C LEU A 54 11.29 -12.05 -7.42
N LYS A 55 10.95 -13.35 -7.43
CA LYS A 55 9.62 -13.81 -7.86
C LYS A 55 8.52 -13.25 -6.96
N LEU A 56 8.74 -13.25 -5.64
CA LEU A 56 7.80 -12.68 -4.67
C LEU A 56 7.62 -11.18 -4.90
N THR A 57 8.72 -10.43 -5.04
CA THR A 57 8.68 -8.98 -5.27
C THR A 57 7.94 -8.63 -6.56
N ARG A 58 8.22 -9.32 -7.68
CA ARG A 58 7.52 -9.09 -8.95
C ARG A 58 6.01 -9.37 -8.84
N LYS A 59 5.65 -10.41 -8.09
CA LYS A 59 4.23 -10.71 -7.84
C LYS A 59 3.57 -9.60 -7.03
N GLN A 60 4.24 -9.11 -5.98
CA GLN A 60 3.75 -8.00 -5.16
C GLN A 60 3.62 -6.72 -5.98
N GLU A 61 4.62 -6.37 -6.79
CA GLU A 61 4.61 -5.21 -7.68
C GLU A 61 3.40 -5.25 -8.61
N HIS A 62 3.18 -6.37 -9.30
CA HIS A 62 2.03 -6.53 -10.18
C HIS A 62 0.68 -6.39 -9.45
N THR A 63 0.56 -6.93 -8.24
CA THR A 63 -0.64 -6.77 -7.41
C THR A 63 -0.87 -5.30 -7.05
N LEU A 64 0.16 -4.60 -6.58
CA LEU A 64 0.08 -3.19 -6.21
C LEU A 64 -0.26 -2.29 -7.40
N GLU A 65 0.30 -2.56 -8.57
CA GLU A 65 -0.03 -1.84 -9.82
C GLU A 65 -1.50 -2.02 -10.19
N THR A 66 -2.00 -3.25 -10.12
CA THR A 66 -3.40 -3.56 -10.45
C THR A 66 -4.35 -2.88 -9.47
N GLU A 67 -4.04 -2.90 -8.17
CA GLU A 67 -4.80 -2.20 -7.14
C GLU A 67 -4.79 -0.67 -7.36
N ALA A 68 -3.62 -0.09 -7.67
CA ALA A 68 -3.51 1.34 -7.96
C ALA A 68 -4.34 1.75 -9.18
N GLN A 69 -4.33 0.95 -10.25
CA GLN A 69 -5.16 1.17 -11.43
C GLN A 69 -6.65 1.08 -11.11
N ALA A 70 -7.07 0.11 -10.30
CA ALA A 70 -8.47 -0.03 -9.88
C ALA A 70 -8.96 1.16 -9.06
N ILE A 71 -8.11 1.70 -8.17
CA ILE A 71 -8.42 2.90 -7.38
C ILE A 71 -8.53 4.13 -8.30
N ALA A 72 -7.61 4.30 -9.24
CA ALA A 72 -7.64 5.42 -10.18
C ALA A 72 -8.89 5.38 -11.08
N ALA A 73 -9.27 4.19 -11.56
CA ALA A 73 -10.50 4.00 -12.33
C ALA A 73 -11.76 4.32 -11.51
N ALA A 74 -11.78 3.91 -10.24
CA ALA A 74 -12.89 4.20 -9.33
C ALA A 74 -13.03 5.71 -9.05
N ASP A 75 -11.94 6.45 -8.82
CA ASP A 75 -12.00 7.91 -8.71
C ASP A 75 -12.53 8.57 -9.99
N ALA A 76 -12.07 8.12 -11.16
CA ALA A 76 -12.55 8.64 -12.44
C ALA A 76 -14.06 8.40 -12.63
N GLN A 77 -14.55 7.24 -12.21
CA GLN A 77 -15.99 6.95 -12.23
C GLN A 77 -16.77 7.86 -11.26
N VAL A 78 -16.30 8.03 -10.02
CA VAL A 78 -16.92 8.95 -9.03
C VAL A 78 -16.97 10.36 -9.58
N ARG A 79 -15.86 10.85 -10.17
CA ARG A 79 -15.80 12.17 -10.80
C ARG A 79 -16.86 12.33 -11.90
N GLY A 80 -17.00 11.34 -12.78
CA GLY A 80 -18.01 11.35 -13.83
C GLY A 80 -19.44 11.36 -13.29
N GLN A 81 -19.73 10.54 -12.28
CA GLN A 81 -21.04 10.48 -11.64
C GLN A 81 -21.40 11.80 -10.95
N LEU A 82 -20.46 12.39 -10.22
CA LEU A 82 -20.67 13.67 -9.54
C LEU A 82 -20.80 14.83 -10.51
N ALA A 83 -19.96 14.91 -11.53
CA ALA A 83 -20.08 15.96 -12.55
C ALA A 83 -21.44 15.89 -13.27
N ALA A 84 -21.93 14.68 -13.57
CA ALA A 84 -23.25 14.49 -14.16
C ALA A 84 -24.38 14.90 -13.20
N ALA A 85 -24.31 14.48 -11.93
CA ALA A 85 -25.32 14.84 -10.92
C ALA A 85 -25.37 16.36 -10.70
N GLN A 86 -24.21 16.99 -10.55
CA GLN A 86 -24.06 18.42 -10.29
C GLN A 86 -24.47 19.31 -11.47
N SER A 87 -24.44 18.79 -12.70
CA SER A 87 -24.91 19.52 -13.89
C SER A 87 -26.45 19.61 -13.96
N SER A 88 -27.16 18.83 -13.14
CA SER A 88 -28.63 18.72 -13.17
C SER A 88 -29.33 19.46 -12.02
N THR A 89 -28.57 20.00 -11.08
CA THR A 89 -29.07 20.61 -9.83
C THR A 89 -28.77 22.12 -9.80
N ASP A 90 -29.80 22.93 -10.01
CA ASP A 90 -29.75 24.41 -9.93
C ASP A 90 -29.77 24.93 -8.48
N SER A 91 -29.68 24.04 -7.48
CA SER A 91 -29.64 24.42 -6.07
C SER A 91 -28.32 25.14 -5.76
N THR A 92 -28.39 26.30 -5.11
CA THR A 92 -27.20 27.01 -4.65
C THR A 92 -26.74 26.42 -3.32
N PRO A 93 -25.42 26.18 -3.10
CA PRO A 93 -24.91 25.78 -1.80
C PRO A 93 -25.39 26.75 -0.70
N SER A 94 -25.70 26.20 0.48
CA SER A 94 -26.09 27.02 1.63
C SER A 94 -25.04 28.09 1.92
N ALA A 95 -25.47 29.34 2.13
CA ALA A 95 -24.61 30.44 2.54
C ALA A 95 -23.93 30.23 3.92
N ALA A 96 -24.35 29.20 4.68
CA ALA A 96 -23.81 28.87 6.00
C ALA A 96 -22.42 28.18 5.97
N GLY A 97 -21.88 27.85 4.80
CA GLY A 97 -20.60 27.13 4.68
C GLY A 97 -20.72 25.63 5.04
N LEU A 98 -19.60 24.90 4.97
CA LEU A 98 -19.55 23.50 5.41
C LEU A 98 -19.26 23.44 6.92
N ILE A 99 -19.86 22.46 7.61
CA ILE A 99 -19.45 22.10 8.98
C ILE A 99 -18.50 20.91 8.96
N TRP A 100 -17.72 20.77 10.03
CA TRP A 100 -16.92 19.57 10.27
C TRP A 100 -17.83 18.33 10.39
N PRO A 101 -17.55 17.26 9.62
CA PRO A 101 -18.41 16.07 9.62
C PRO A 101 -18.19 15.17 10.84
N VAL A 102 -17.02 15.27 11.48
CA VAL A 102 -16.62 14.63 12.74
C VAL A 102 -15.66 15.57 13.49
N SER A 103 -15.50 15.37 14.79
CA SER A 103 -14.56 16.15 15.62
C SER A 103 -13.32 15.32 15.95
N GLY A 104 -12.21 15.60 15.27
CA GLY A 104 -10.92 14.94 15.50
C GLY A 104 -9.77 15.66 14.79
N PRO A 105 -8.51 15.28 15.07
CA PRO A 105 -7.36 15.85 14.39
C PRO A 105 -7.26 15.38 12.94
N VAL A 106 -6.87 16.29 12.04
CA VAL A 106 -6.43 15.93 10.70
C VAL A 106 -5.05 15.28 10.79
N VAL A 107 -4.94 14.01 10.40
CA VAL A 107 -3.68 13.24 10.46
C VAL A 107 -3.01 13.09 9.10
N SER A 108 -3.70 13.46 8.03
CA SER A 108 -3.26 13.26 6.65
C SER A 108 -3.93 14.32 5.77
N PRO A 109 -3.19 15.33 5.30
CA PRO A 109 -3.75 16.44 4.53
C PRO A 109 -3.99 16.06 3.07
N PHE A 110 -4.76 16.90 2.38
CA PHE A 110 -4.95 16.84 0.93
C PHE A 110 -3.61 17.04 0.20
N GLY A 111 -3.43 16.37 -0.95
CA GLY A 111 -2.30 16.65 -1.85
C GLY A 111 -1.60 15.42 -2.44
N TYR A 112 -0.65 15.67 -3.34
CA TYR A 112 0.09 14.63 -4.04
C TYR A 112 1.17 14.00 -3.15
N ARG A 113 1.17 12.67 -3.09
CA ARG A 113 2.21 11.87 -2.42
C ARG A 113 2.41 10.55 -3.15
N TRP A 114 3.68 10.17 -3.33
CA TRP A 114 4.07 8.92 -4.00
C TRP A 114 3.41 8.73 -5.38
N GLY A 115 3.24 9.81 -6.13
CA GLY A 115 2.63 9.78 -7.47
C GLY A 115 1.10 9.69 -7.51
N ARG A 116 0.41 9.76 -6.36
CA ARG A 116 -1.06 9.75 -6.27
C ARG A 116 -1.58 10.94 -5.48
N LEU A 117 -2.70 11.50 -5.92
CA LEU A 117 -3.42 12.53 -5.17
C LEU A 117 -4.15 11.87 -3.99
N HIS A 118 -3.91 12.38 -2.79
CA HIS A 118 -4.82 12.21 -1.66
C HIS A 118 -5.95 13.22 -1.82
N ALA A 119 -7.11 12.74 -2.27
CA ALA A 119 -8.22 13.57 -2.78
C ALA A 119 -9.10 14.18 -1.68
N GLY A 120 -8.67 14.08 -0.42
CA GLY A 120 -9.34 14.63 0.75
C GLY A 120 -8.40 14.76 1.93
N ILE A 121 -8.98 14.91 3.12
CA ILE A 121 -8.27 14.88 4.40
C ILE A 121 -8.68 13.65 5.19
N ASP A 122 -7.76 13.07 5.97
CA ASP A 122 -8.09 12.01 6.93
C ASP A 122 -8.18 12.60 8.33
N ILE A 123 -9.35 12.42 8.96
CA ILE A 123 -9.66 12.88 10.30
C ILE A 123 -9.71 11.66 11.23
N ALA A 124 -8.74 11.57 12.15
CA ALA A 124 -8.63 10.42 13.04
C ALA A 124 -9.66 10.48 14.17
N VAL A 125 -10.57 9.51 14.21
CA VAL A 125 -11.58 9.36 15.25
C VAL A 125 -11.88 7.86 15.46
N PRO A 126 -12.41 7.44 16.63
CA PRO A 126 -12.70 6.04 16.89
C PRO A 126 -13.65 5.39 15.89
N TYR A 127 -13.55 4.07 15.76
CA TYR A 127 -14.52 3.27 15.00
C TYR A 127 -15.93 3.50 15.56
N GLY A 128 -16.91 3.65 14.67
CA GLY A 128 -18.31 3.85 15.04
C GLY A 128 -18.66 5.30 15.41
N THR A 129 -17.71 6.24 15.34
CA THR A 129 -18.03 7.68 15.52
C THR A 129 -19.09 8.10 14.48
N PRO A 130 -20.18 8.78 14.91
CA PRO A 130 -21.21 9.27 13.98
C PRO A 130 -20.65 10.30 13.00
N ILE A 131 -20.96 10.14 11.72
CA ILE A 131 -20.60 11.06 10.63
C ILE A 131 -21.81 11.89 10.29
N HIS A 132 -21.64 13.21 10.22
CA HIS A 132 -22.70 14.15 9.89
C HIS A 132 -22.49 14.81 8.53
N ALA A 133 -23.58 15.12 7.84
CA ALA A 133 -23.55 15.85 6.58
C ALA A 133 -22.98 17.26 6.79
N ALA A 134 -21.90 17.58 6.08
CA ALA A 134 -21.23 18.89 6.16
C ALA A 134 -22.12 20.04 5.68
N ALA A 135 -23.09 19.77 4.79
CA ALA A 135 -24.12 20.71 4.36
C ALA A 135 -25.40 19.95 3.96
N ALA A 136 -26.51 20.68 3.82
CA ALA A 136 -27.75 20.12 3.29
C ALA A 136 -27.59 19.77 1.81
N GLY A 137 -28.27 18.74 1.33
CA GLY A 137 -28.15 18.31 -0.07
C GLY A 137 -28.86 16.99 -0.34
N THR A 138 -28.54 16.39 -1.48
CA THR A 138 -29.06 15.09 -1.92
C THR A 138 -27.94 14.07 -1.99
N VAL A 139 -28.16 12.89 -1.42
CA VAL A 139 -27.22 11.79 -1.50
C VAL A 139 -27.19 11.24 -2.93
N VAL A 140 -26.08 11.43 -3.64
CA VAL A 140 -25.94 11.05 -5.06
C VAL A 140 -25.20 9.73 -5.25
N LEU A 141 -24.45 9.28 -4.24
CA LEU A 141 -23.74 8.00 -4.24
C LEU A 141 -23.75 7.43 -2.82
N THR A 142 -24.12 6.15 -2.70
CA THR A 142 -23.88 5.33 -1.49
C THR A 142 -23.50 3.93 -1.92
N GLY A 143 -22.36 3.42 -1.47
CA GLY A 143 -21.97 2.04 -1.77
C GLY A 143 -20.46 1.81 -1.67
N TRP A 144 -20.06 0.59 -2.02
CA TRP A 144 -18.66 0.21 -2.05
C TRP A 144 -17.96 0.80 -3.29
N VAL A 145 -16.87 1.53 -3.07
CA VAL A 145 -16.01 2.06 -4.13
C VAL A 145 -14.57 1.63 -3.87
N SER A 146 -13.87 1.15 -4.90
CA SER A 146 -12.49 0.66 -4.77
C SER A 146 -11.58 1.74 -4.16
N GLY A 147 -10.76 1.36 -3.19
CA GLY A 147 -9.93 2.28 -2.40
C GLY A 147 -10.67 3.00 -1.28
N TYR A 148 -11.86 3.53 -1.54
CA TYR A 148 -12.69 4.29 -0.59
C TYR A 148 -13.44 3.42 0.41
N GLY A 149 -13.74 2.16 0.05
CA GLY A 149 -14.57 1.28 0.88
C GLY A 149 -16.03 1.71 0.82
N ASN A 150 -16.72 1.67 1.96
CA ASN A 150 -18.06 2.21 2.06
C ASN A 150 -18.02 3.73 1.95
N TYR A 151 -18.73 4.25 0.95
CA TYR A 151 -18.58 5.61 0.49
C TYR A 151 -19.94 6.27 0.31
N THR A 152 -20.08 7.48 0.82
CA THR A 152 -21.26 8.33 0.63
C THR A 152 -20.82 9.63 -0.02
N CYS A 153 -21.54 10.12 -1.03
CA CYS A 153 -21.38 11.48 -1.54
C CYS A 153 -22.72 12.22 -1.55
N ILE A 154 -22.69 13.49 -1.15
CA ILE A 154 -23.83 14.39 -1.09
C ILE A 154 -23.57 15.54 -2.04
N ASP A 155 -24.48 15.75 -2.99
CA ASP A 155 -24.52 16.93 -3.83
C ASP A 155 -25.24 18.06 -3.09
N HIS A 156 -24.58 19.20 -2.98
CA HIS A 156 -25.10 20.41 -2.34
C HIS A 156 -25.60 21.43 -3.38
N GLY A 157 -25.49 21.11 -4.67
CA GLY A 157 -25.79 21.98 -5.78
C GLY A 157 -24.67 22.96 -6.12
N GLY A 158 -24.85 23.76 -7.17
CA GLY A 158 -23.87 24.77 -7.62
C GLY A 158 -22.50 24.18 -7.93
N GLY A 159 -22.46 22.90 -8.34
CA GLY A 159 -21.22 22.19 -8.61
C GLY A 159 -20.50 21.61 -7.39
N MET A 160 -21.01 21.77 -6.15
CA MET A 160 -20.32 21.34 -4.94
C MET A 160 -20.88 20.02 -4.38
N ALA A 161 -19.99 19.09 -4.06
CA ALA A 161 -20.32 17.87 -3.33
C ALA A 161 -19.33 17.63 -2.19
N THR A 162 -19.78 16.92 -1.16
CA THR A 162 -18.91 16.36 -0.12
C THR A 162 -19.00 14.84 -0.14
N CYS A 163 -17.89 14.18 0.15
CA CYS A 163 -17.84 12.72 0.18
C CYS A 163 -17.14 12.19 1.44
N TYR A 164 -17.58 11.01 1.88
CA TYR A 164 -17.29 10.42 3.19
C TYR A 164 -16.93 8.95 2.99
N ALA A 165 -15.67 8.59 3.22
CA ALA A 165 -15.16 7.24 2.96
C ALA A 165 -14.82 6.44 4.22
N HIS A 166 -14.45 5.19 3.99
CA HIS A 166 -14.05 4.22 5.02
C HIS A 166 -15.14 3.95 6.05
N GLN A 167 -16.41 4.20 5.72
CA GLN A 167 -17.52 4.05 6.66
C GLN A 167 -17.66 2.59 7.12
N SER A 168 -18.09 2.37 8.36
CA SER A 168 -18.47 1.03 8.84
C SER A 168 -19.89 0.67 8.40
N SER A 169 -20.80 1.65 8.40
CA SER A 169 -22.18 1.51 7.95
C SER A 169 -22.76 2.85 7.50
N TYR A 170 -23.83 2.78 6.71
CA TYR A 170 -24.59 3.93 6.22
C TYR A 170 -25.81 4.19 7.12
N ALA A 171 -26.18 5.45 7.30
CA ALA A 171 -27.44 5.86 7.92
C ALA A 171 -28.42 6.50 6.90
N VAL A 172 -27.99 6.62 5.64
CA VAL A 172 -28.76 7.16 4.52
C VAL A 172 -28.59 6.27 3.29
N SER A 173 -29.46 6.46 2.30
CA SER A 173 -29.41 5.78 1.01
C SER A 173 -29.33 6.80 -0.13
N GLN A 174 -28.82 6.37 -1.28
CA GLN A 174 -28.86 7.16 -2.51
C GLN A 174 -30.27 7.69 -2.81
N GLY A 175 -30.34 8.95 -3.24
CA GLY A 175 -31.57 9.70 -3.51
C GLY A 175 -32.16 10.41 -2.29
N ALA A 176 -31.68 10.15 -1.07
CA ALA A 176 -32.20 10.80 0.12
C ALA A 176 -31.78 12.29 0.18
N ALA A 177 -32.72 13.17 0.54
CA ALA A 177 -32.40 14.53 0.96
C ALA A 177 -31.90 14.52 2.41
N VAL A 178 -30.89 15.33 2.71
CA VAL A 178 -30.30 15.46 4.04
C VAL A 178 -30.16 16.92 4.43
N SER A 179 -30.29 17.20 5.73
CA SER A 179 -29.99 18.51 6.30
C SER A 179 -28.52 18.59 6.75
N GLN A 180 -27.97 19.80 6.83
CA GLN A 180 -26.66 20.01 7.46
C GLN A 180 -26.68 19.49 8.90
N GLY A 181 -25.65 18.76 9.31
CA GLY A 181 -25.58 18.14 10.63
C GLY A 181 -26.40 16.87 10.78
N GLN A 182 -27.11 16.41 9.74
CA GLN A 182 -27.81 15.14 9.79
C GLN A 182 -26.84 13.96 9.82
N LEU A 183 -27.11 12.94 10.64
CA LEU A 183 -26.38 11.69 10.66
C LEU A 183 -26.49 10.94 9.31
N ILE A 184 -25.35 10.60 8.72
CA ILE A 184 -25.28 9.92 7.41
C ILE A 184 -24.57 8.56 7.45
N GLY A 185 -23.88 8.24 8.53
CA GLY A 185 -23.24 6.95 8.71
C GLY A 185 -22.25 6.98 9.87
N TYR A 186 -21.36 6.00 9.90
CA TYR A 186 -20.45 5.80 11.01
C TYR A 186 -19.03 5.54 10.52
N VAL A 187 -18.04 6.08 11.22
CA VAL A 187 -16.63 5.87 10.92
C VAL A 187 -16.29 4.39 11.02
N GLY A 188 -15.41 3.93 10.13
CA GLY A 188 -14.97 2.55 10.10
C GLY A 188 -13.52 2.44 9.65
N CYS A 189 -13.22 1.31 9.01
CA CYS A 189 -11.96 1.08 8.32
C CYS A 189 -12.19 0.11 7.16
N THR A 190 -13.03 0.51 6.21
CA THR A 190 -13.34 -0.26 4.99
C THR A 190 -12.54 0.25 3.80
N GLY A 191 -12.32 -0.58 2.78
CA GLY A 191 -11.48 -0.21 1.64
C GLY A 191 -10.00 -0.16 2.00
N HIS A 192 -9.26 0.81 1.45
CA HIS A 192 -7.84 0.98 1.72
C HIS A 192 -7.64 1.85 2.97
N CYS A 193 -7.65 1.22 4.13
CA CYS A 193 -7.57 1.89 5.44
C CYS A 193 -6.54 1.21 6.36
N PHE A 194 -5.74 2.01 7.08
CA PHE A 194 -4.69 1.54 8.00
C PHE A 194 -5.08 1.58 9.49
N GLY A 195 -6.23 2.19 9.79
CA GLY A 195 -6.78 2.34 11.14
C GLY A 195 -7.99 3.28 11.11
N PRO A 196 -8.88 3.29 12.11
CA PRO A 196 -10.12 4.07 12.06
C PRO A 196 -9.91 5.57 11.82
N HIS A 197 -10.54 6.10 10.77
CA HIS A 197 -10.57 7.52 10.41
C HIS A 197 -11.71 7.80 9.44
N LEU A 198 -12.09 9.07 9.30
CA LEU A 198 -12.93 9.54 8.20
C LEU A 198 -12.02 10.14 7.12
N HIS A 199 -12.09 9.60 5.90
CA HIS A 199 -11.59 10.31 4.72
C HIS A 199 -12.71 11.22 4.19
N PHE A 200 -12.48 12.52 4.25
CA PHE A 200 -13.44 13.56 3.86
C PHE A 200 -12.94 14.32 2.64
N GLU A 201 -13.78 14.40 1.61
CA GLU A 201 -13.48 15.12 0.38
C GLU A 201 -14.48 16.24 0.13
N VAL A 202 -14.00 17.32 -0.48
CA VAL A 202 -14.83 18.33 -1.15
C VAL A 202 -14.54 18.22 -2.64
N ARG A 203 -15.60 18.20 -3.46
CA ARG A 203 -15.49 18.07 -4.92
C ARG A 203 -16.28 19.16 -5.62
N ILE A 204 -15.62 19.86 -6.55
CA ILE A 204 -16.21 20.88 -7.42
C ILE A 204 -16.30 20.32 -8.84
N ASN A 205 -17.50 20.20 -9.39
CA ASN A 205 -17.75 19.60 -10.70
C ASN A 205 -17.08 18.21 -10.83
N GLY A 206 -17.24 17.40 -9.78
CA GLY A 206 -16.62 16.08 -9.60
C GLY A 206 -15.12 16.07 -9.27
N THR A 207 -14.43 17.20 -9.39
CA THR A 207 -12.98 17.31 -9.18
C THR A 207 -12.65 17.57 -7.70
N PRO A 208 -11.78 16.77 -7.06
CA PRO A 208 -11.41 16.98 -5.67
C PRO A 208 -10.60 18.27 -5.48
N VAL A 209 -10.93 18.99 -4.41
CA VAL A 209 -10.26 20.22 -3.96
C VAL A 209 -9.92 20.09 -2.48
N ASP A 210 -8.99 20.92 -1.98
CA ASP A 210 -8.60 20.88 -0.57
C ASP A 210 -9.78 21.22 0.36
N PRO A 211 -10.27 20.27 1.18
CA PRO A 211 -11.40 20.51 2.09
C PRO A 211 -11.15 21.61 3.12
N LEU A 212 -9.89 21.86 3.51
CA LEU A 212 -9.58 22.87 4.54
C LEU A 212 -9.90 24.29 4.09
N GLY A 213 -10.04 24.54 2.77
CA GLY A 213 -10.50 25.83 2.25
C GLY A 213 -12.01 26.08 2.42
N TYR A 214 -12.77 25.09 2.90
CA TYR A 214 -14.24 25.14 2.97
C TYR A 214 -14.82 24.88 4.38
N LEU A 215 -13.98 24.45 5.33
CA LEU A 215 -14.33 24.02 6.70
C LEU A 215 -14.06 25.09 7.77
#